data_AF-H3B9Z4-F1
#
_entry.id   AF-H3B9Z4-F1
#
_cell.length_a   1.000
_cell.length_b   1.000
_cell.length_c   1.000
_cell.angle_alpha   90.00
_cell.angle_beta   90.00
_cell.angle_gamma   90.00
#
_symmetry.space_group_name_H-M   'P 1'
#
loop_
_entity.id
_entity.type
_entity.pdbx_description
1 polymer ?
#
loop_
_entity_poly.entity_id
_entity_poly.type
_entity_poly.pdbx_seq_one_letter_code
_entity_poly.pdbx_strand_id
1 'polypeptide(L)'
;IERERVIEPSTSAWSPPIVLKKNDGSTYFCIHYRKLNAITTKDSYPLPRMDDTLDAMAGSTWFPTLDLKSGYWQEEMDPVDEEKTAFTAELGLWKFTIMPFGLCNAPATFECLIERVLDGLPWLCLLYLDGILIHAKTFQIELDHLRIKKGTIGPGLSLSRSPLYFG
;
A
#
# COMPACT_ATOMS: atom_id res chain seq x y z
N ILE A 1 -6.22 -13.06 9.17
CA ILE A 1 -6.60 -11.75 9.75
C ILE A 1 -6.44 -11.77 11.28
N GLU A 2 -7.25 -12.49 12.07
CA GLU A 2 -7.01 -12.58 13.54
C GLU A 2 -5.65 -13.20 13.91
N ARG A 3 -5.23 -14.28 13.23
CA ARG A 3 -3.97 -14.98 13.53
C ARG A 3 -2.70 -14.18 13.27
N GLU A 4 -2.80 -13.01 12.64
CA GLU A 4 -1.67 -12.16 12.25
C GLU A 4 -1.67 -10.81 12.99
N ARG A 5 -2.48 -10.64 14.05
CA ARG A 5 -2.68 -9.35 14.76
C ARG A 5 -3.06 -8.21 13.81
N VAL A 6 -3.90 -8.48 12.81
CA VAL A 6 -4.42 -7.46 11.88
C VAL A 6 -5.67 -6.78 12.45
N ILE A 7 -6.43 -7.51 13.29
CA ILE A 7 -7.64 -7.01 13.96
C ILE A 7 -7.68 -7.46 15.42
N GLU A 8 -8.35 -6.68 16.24
CA GLU A 8 -8.63 -6.99 17.65
C GLU A 8 -10.07 -6.61 18.03
N PRO A 9 -10.62 -7.18 19.13
CA PRO A 9 -11.90 -6.74 19.66
C PRO A 9 -11.88 -5.25 20.02
N SER A 10 -12.98 -4.56 19.74
CA SER A 10 -13.13 -3.12 19.99
C SER A 10 -14.40 -2.83 20.80
N THR A 11 -14.37 -1.72 21.53
CA THR A 11 -15.55 -1.13 22.21
C THR A 11 -15.87 0.26 21.66
N SER A 12 -15.38 0.56 20.46
CA SER A 12 -15.51 1.84 19.80
C SER A 12 -16.96 2.28 19.62
N ALA A 13 -17.18 3.59 19.68
CA ALA A 13 -18.43 4.21 19.23
C ALA A 13 -18.55 4.25 17.68
N TRP A 14 -17.47 3.95 16.95
CA TRP A 14 -17.45 3.88 15.49
C TRP A 14 -17.91 2.51 15.01
N SER A 15 -18.78 2.49 13.99
CA SER A 15 -19.18 1.25 13.30
C SER A 15 -19.61 1.54 11.85
N PRO A 16 -18.68 1.91 10.94
CA PRO A 16 -18.94 1.96 9.51
C PRO A 16 -19.52 0.63 8.99
N PRO A 17 -20.45 0.69 8.02
CA PRO A 17 -21.04 -0.51 7.45
C PRO A 17 -20.03 -1.26 6.57
N ILE A 18 -20.18 -2.58 6.52
CA ILE A 18 -19.40 -3.45 5.63
C ILE A 18 -20.16 -3.66 4.34
N VAL A 19 -19.41 -3.69 3.25
CA VAL A 19 -19.89 -4.05 1.92
C VAL A 19 -19.12 -5.29 1.47
N LEU A 20 -19.87 -6.35 1.16
CA LEU A 20 -19.32 -7.53 0.51
C LEU A 20 -19.38 -7.32 -1.00
N LYS A 21 -18.21 -7.26 -1.65
CA LYS A 21 -18.13 -7.21 -3.11
C LYS A 21 -17.80 -8.59 -3.65
N LYS A 22 -18.48 -9.01 -4.71
CA LYS A 22 -18.11 -10.21 -5.46
C LYS A 22 -17.41 -9.80 -6.74
N ASN A 23 -16.24 -10.37 -7.00
CA ASN A 23 -15.59 -10.29 -8.30
C ASN A 23 -15.02 -11.67 -8.64
N ASP A 24 -15.33 -12.19 -9.83
CA ASP A 24 -14.80 -13.45 -10.36
C ASP A 24 -14.79 -14.63 -9.37
N GLY A 25 -15.91 -14.85 -8.68
CA GLY A 25 -16.07 -15.95 -7.70
C GLY A 25 -15.48 -15.70 -6.32
N SER A 26 -14.71 -14.62 -6.13
CA SER A 26 -14.17 -14.21 -4.83
C SER A 26 -15.07 -13.17 -4.17
N THR A 27 -15.24 -13.27 -2.84
CA THR A 27 -15.93 -12.25 -2.04
C THR A 27 -14.91 -11.43 -1.27
N TYR A 28 -14.88 -10.12 -1.51
CA TYR A 28 -14.05 -9.15 -0.83
C TYR A 28 -14.84 -8.45 0.26
N PHE A 29 -14.21 -8.39 1.43
CA PHE A 29 -14.69 -7.64 2.58
C PHE A 29 -14.19 -6.21 2.49
N CYS A 30 -15.10 -5.24 2.32
CA CYS A 30 -14.75 -3.82 2.22
C CYS A 30 -15.50 -3.01 3.28
N ILE A 31 -14.78 -2.22 4.06
CA ILE A 31 -15.41 -1.31 5.03
C ILE A 31 -15.67 0.04 4.38
N HIS A 32 -16.85 0.59 4.64
CA HIS A 32 -17.27 1.83 4.02
C HIS A 32 -16.85 3.06 4.84
N TYR A 33 -15.59 3.47 4.69
CA TYR A 33 -15.02 4.61 5.41
C TYR A 33 -15.41 5.99 4.86
N ARG A 34 -16.44 6.13 4.01
CA ARG A 34 -16.75 7.45 3.39
C ARG A 34 -17.03 8.54 4.41
N LYS A 35 -17.77 8.23 5.48
CA LYS A 35 -18.07 9.20 6.54
C LYS A 35 -16.84 9.54 7.37
N LEU A 36 -16.00 8.55 7.68
CA LEU A 36 -14.74 8.75 8.37
C LEU A 36 -13.80 9.64 7.52
N ASN A 37 -13.61 9.30 6.25
CA ASN A 37 -12.76 10.07 5.34
C ASN A 37 -13.25 11.51 5.10
N ALA A 38 -14.53 11.80 5.31
CA ALA A 38 -15.07 13.15 5.16
C ALA A 38 -14.69 14.07 6.33
N ILE A 39 -14.45 13.51 7.52
CA ILE A 39 -14.08 14.26 8.73
C ILE A 39 -12.58 14.17 9.05
N THR A 40 -11.86 13.24 8.42
CA THR A 40 -10.41 13.10 8.55
C THR A 40 -9.72 14.24 7.80
N THR A 41 -8.76 14.90 8.46
CA THR A 41 -7.86 15.84 7.82
C THR A 41 -7.03 15.11 6.75
N LYS A 42 -7.13 15.56 5.50
CA LYS A 42 -6.44 14.93 4.39
C LYS A 42 -4.95 15.22 4.45
N ASP A 43 -4.15 14.18 4.31
CA ASP A 43 -2.72 14.32 4.12
C ASP A 43 -2.46 14.95 2.75
N SER A 44 -1.61 15.97 2.73
CA SER A 44 -1.20 16.68 1.52
C SER A 44 0.17 16.22 1.03
N TYR A 45 0.68 15.08 1.54
CA TYR A 45 1.88 14.44 1.03
C TYR A 45 1.80 14.35 -0.51
N PRO A 46 2.83 14.82 -1.22
CA PRO A 46 2.81 14.82 -2.67
C PRO A 46 2.83 13.39 -3.17
N LEU A 47 1.73 12.96 -3.78
CA LEU A 47 1.73 11.74 -4.57
C LEU A 47 2.34 12.07 -5.95
N PRO A 48 3.20 11.19 -6.49
CA PRO A 48 3.77 11.39 -7.81
C PRO A 48 2.66 11.51 -8.84
N ARG A 49 2.70 12.57 -9.65
CA ARG A 49 1.73 12.74 -10.74
C ARG A 49 2.08 11.74 -11.84
N MET A 50 1.05 11.15 -12.44
CA MET A 50 1.26 10.21 -13.55
C MET A 50 2.12 10.79 -14.67
N ASP A 51 1.97 12.08 -14.98
CA ASP A 51 2.79 12.75 -16.01
C ASP A 51 4.28 12.80 -15.62
N ASP A 52 4.59 13.17 -14.38
CA ASP A 52 5.97 13.21 -13.86
C ASP A 52 6.61 11.82 -13.87
N THR A 53 5.82 10.79 -13.51
CA THR A 53 6.22 9.38 -13.55
C THR A 53 6.53 8.92 -14.99
N LEU A 54 5.69 9.28 -15.96
CA LEU A 54 5.89 8.95 -17.37
C LEU A 54 7.13 9.64 -17.95
N ASP A 55 7.34 10.90 -17.60
CA ASP A 55 8.51 11.68 -18.03
C ASP A 55 9.82 11.09 -17.49
N ALA A 56 9.84 10.68 -16.21
CA ALA A 56 11.00 10.01 -15.60
C ALA A 56 11.38 8.70 -16.32
N MET A 57 10.38 8.00 -16.87
CA MET A 57 10.56 6.76 -17.61
C MET A 57 10.99 6.94 -19.06
N ALA A 58 10.94 8.16 -19.60
CA ALA A 58 11.17 8.41 -21.01
C ALA A 58 12.53 7.84 -21.50
N GLY A 59 12.46 7.03 -22.55
CA GLY A 59 13.63 6.36 -23.13
C GLY A 59 14.09 5.09 -22.40
N SER A 60 13.39 4.66 -21.35
CA SER A 60 13.54 3.33 -20.77
C SER A 60 12.85 2.29 -21.65
N THR A 61 13.37 1.07 -21.65
CA THR A 61 12.85 -0.06 -22.45
C THR A 61 12.48 -1.27 -21.58
N TRP A 62 12.87 -1.26 -20.31
CA TRP A 62 12.59 -2.30 -19.33
C TRP A 62 11.83 -1.69 -18.15
N PHE A 63 10.77 -2.38 -17.71
CA PHE A 63 9.81 -1.87 -16.73
C PHE A 63 9.34 -2.95 -15.75
N PRO A 64 10.22 -3.63 -14.99
CA PRO A 64 9.74 -4.61 -14.05
C PRO A 64 9.00 -3.95 -12.89
N THR A 65 7.86 -4.53 -12.56
CA THR A 65 7.09 -4.19 -11.37
C THR A 65 7.46 -5.13 -10.24
N LEU A 66 7.52 -4.58 -9.04
CA LEU A 66 7.58 -5.35 -7.80
C LEU A 66 6.31 -5.06 -7.02
N ASP A 67 5.45 -6.07 -6.89
CA ASP A 67 4.28 -5.96 -6.03
C ASP A 67 4.71 -6.08 -4.57
N LEU A 68 4.34 -5.09 -3.77
CA LEU A 68 4.47 -5.16 -2.32
C LEU A 68 3.37 -6.10 -1.81
N LYS A 69 3.76 -7.20 -1.18
CA LYS A 69 2.81 -8.24 -0.75
C LYS A 69 1.87 -7.64 0.28
N SER A 70 0.61 -7.42 -0.09
CA SER A 70 -0.38 -6.84 0.83
C SER A 70 0.06 -5.45 1.36
N GLY A 71 0.57 -4.55 0.50
CA GLY A 71 1.21 -3.27 0.87
C GLY A 71 0.66 -2.54 2.11
N TYR A 72 -0.61 -2.11 2.09
CA TYR A 72 -1.21 -1.39 3.23
C TYR A 72 -1.28 -2.21 4.53
N TRP A 73 -1.28 -3.55 4.44
CA TRP A 73 -1.33 -4.45 5.59
C TRP A 73 0.03 -4.65 6.29
N GLN A 74 1.00 -3.79 6.02
CA GLN A 74 2.31 -3.82 6.67
C GLN A 74 2.52 -2.65 7.63
N GLU A 75 1.72 -1.59 7.53
CA GLU A 75 1.82 -0.41 8.37
C GLU A 75 0.87 -0.49 9.57
N GLU A 76 1.41 -0.36 10.77
CA GLU A 76 0.62 -0.30 12.00
C GLU A 76 -0.22 0.99 12.03
N MET A 77 -1.44 0.88 12.55
CA MET A 77 -2.25 2.05 12.87
C MET A 77 -1.67 2.76 14.09
N ASP A 78 -1.79 4.09 14.14
CA ASP A 78 -1.54 4.81 15.38
C ASP A 78 -2.56 4.34 16.44
N PRO A 79 -2.12 3.92 17.66
CA PRO A 79 -3.01 3.47 18.72
C PRO A 79 -4.17 4.42 19.04
N VAL A 80 -4.01 5.74 18.84
CA VAL A 80 -5.09 6.72 19.07
C VAL A 80 -6.18 6.68 17.99
N ASP A 81 -5.87 6.16 16.81
CA ASP A 81 -6.73 6.15 15.63
C ASP A 81 -7.31 4.76 15.32
N GLU A 82 -6.78 3.69 15.91
CA GLU A 82 -7.28 2.32 15.71
C GLU A 82 -8.80 2.21 15.90
N GLU A 83 -9.35 2.80 16.95
CA GLU A 83 -10.79 2.71 17.26
C GLU A 83 -11.67 3.35 16.17
N LYS A 84 -11.13 4.25 15.34
CA LYS A 84 -11.85 4.85 14.21
C LYS A 84 -12.00 3.87 13.05
N THR A 85 -11.15 2.85 12.99
CA THR A 85 -11.18 1.77 11.99
C THR A 85 -12.10 0.62 12.38
N ALA A 86 -12.89 0.80 13.45
CA ALA A 86 -13.77 -0.25 13.93
C ALA A 86 -14.81 -0.70 12.89
N PHE A 87 -15.24 -1.95 12.95
CA PHE A 87 -16.25 -2.54 12.09
C PHE A 87 -16.98 -3.69 12.79
N THR A 88 -18.24 -3.90 12.43
CA THR A 88 -19.08 -4.95 13.04
C THR A 88 -19.08 -6.21 12.18
N ALA A 89 -18.51 -7.31 12.69
CA ALA A 89 -18.63 -8.63 12.07
C ALA A 89 -19.57 -9.54 12.90
N GLU A 90 -19.95 -10.71 12.36
CA GLU A 90 -21.05 -11.58 12.81
C GLU A 90 -21.20 -11.79 14.34
N LEU A 91 -20.14 -11.66 15.13
CA LEU A 91 -20.15 -11.90 16.58
C LEU A 91 -19.53 -10.77 17.44
N GLY A 92 -19.26 -9.59 16.86
CA GLY A 92 -18.70 -8.49 17.65
C GLY A 92 -18.22 -7.29 16.87
N LEU A 93 -17.79 -6.28 17.63
CA LEU A 93 -17.10 -5.12 17.10
C LEU A 93 -15.60 -5.38 17.13
N TRP A 94 -14.95 -5.10 16.02
CA TRP A 94 -13.52 -5.31 15.81
C TRP A 94 -12.90 -4.01 15.34
N LYS A 95 -11.60 -3.82 15.56
CA LYS A 95 -10.81 -2.71 15.01
C LYS A 95 -9.58 -3.26 14.29
N PHE A 96 -9.00 -2.47 13.39
CA PHE A 96 -7.70 -2.79 12.82
C PHE A 96 -6.58 -2.17 13.63
N THR A 97 -5.53 -2.95 13.80
CA THR A 97 -4.19 -2.56 14.30
C THR A 97 -3.23 -2.23 13.18
N ILE A 98 -3.60 -2.60 11.95
CA ILE A 98 -2.82 -2.39 10.74
C ILE A 98 -3.69 -1.63 9.75
N MET A 99 -3.10 -0.69 9.01
CA MET A 99 -3.81 0.21 8.12
C MET A 99 -4.72 -0.55 7.12
N PRO A 100 -6.06 -0.45 7.26
CA PRO A 100 -6.97 -1.12 6.36
C PRO A 100 -7.12 -0.34 5.04
N PHE A 101 -7.51 -1.08 3.99
CA PHE A 101 -7.94 -0.45 2.75
C PHE A 101 -9.15 0.50 2.95
N GLY A 102 -9.17 1.58 2.18
CA GLY A 102 -10.31 2.50 2.09
C GLY A 102 -10.19 3.76 2.95
N LEU A 103 -9.13 3.90 3.76
CA LEU A 103 -8.80 5.16 4.42
C LEU A 103 -8.24 6.17 3.40
N CYS A 104 -8.63 7.44 3.53
CA CYS A 104 -8.25 8.48 2.57
C CYS A 104 -6.75 8.83 2.57
N ASN A 105 -6.07 8.69 3.71
CA ASN A 105 -4.64 9.01 3.84
C ASN A 105 -3.74 7.80 3.63
N ALA A 106 -4.29 6.59 3.46
CA ALA A 106 -3.48 5.39 3.31
C ALA A 106 -2.45 5.46 2.16
N PRO A 107 -2.79 5.98 0.96
CA PRO A 107 -1.80 6.13 -0.11
C PRO A 107 -0.66 7.09 0.26
N ALA A 108 -0.96 8.21 0.91
CA ALA A 108 0.04 9.21 1.32
C ALA A 108 1.01 8.65 2.38
N THR A 109 0.48 7.95 3.39
CA THR A 109 1.29 7.27 4.39
C THR A 109 2.21 6.24 3.75
N PHE A 110 1.69 5.47 2.81
CA PHE A 110 2.45 4.43 2.11
C PHE A 110 3.54 5.00 1.20
N GLU A 111 3.25 6.09 0.48
CA GLU A 111 4.24 6.81 -0.32
C GLU A 111 5.41 7.28 0.56
N CYS A 112 5.11 7.95 1.67
CA CYS A 112 6.11 8.45 2.60
C CYS A 112 6.99 7.33 3.19
N LEU A 113 6.38 6.18 3.52
CA LEU A 113 7.13 4.99 3.96
C LEU A 113 8.09 4.52 2.87
N ILE A 114 7.61 4.33 1.66
CA ILE A 114 8.41 3.75 0.58
C ILE A 114 9.51 4.72 0.14
N GLU A 115 9.26 6.02 0.11
CA GLU A 115 10.31 7.02 -0.14
C GLU A 115 11.41 6.95 0.93
N ARG A 116 11.07 6.76 2.21
CA ARG A 116 12.06 6.55 3.28
C ARG A 116 12.82 5.24 3.14
N VAL A 117 12.15 4.17 2.70
CA VAL A 117 12.81 2.88 2.47
C VAL A 117 13.73 2.95 1.25
N LEU A 118 13.35 3.69 0.22
CA LEU A 118 14.13 3.89 -1.00
C LEU A 118 15.13 5.04 -0.90
N ASP A 119 15.37 5.60 0.30
CA ASP A 119 16.18 6.80 0.53
C ASP A 119 17.48 6.79 -0.31
N GLY A 120 17.63 7.79 -1.18
CA GLY A 120 18.73 7.92 -2.14
C GLY A 120 18.52 7.28 -3.53
N LEU A 121 17.39 6.61 -3.80
CA LEU A 121 17.05 5.97 -5.08
C LEU A 121 15.75 6.45 -5.77
N PRO A 122 15.25 7.69 -5.59
CA PRO A 122 13.96 8.11 -6.19
C PRO A 122 13.99 8.14 -7.73
N TRP A 123 15.17 8.27 -8.33
CA TRP A 123 15.41 8.22 -9.78
C TRP A 123 15.38 6.80 -10.37
N LEU A 124 15.31 5.77 -9.53
CA LEU A 124 15.41 4.37 -9.92
C LEU A 124 14.06 3.64 -9.89
N CYS A 125 13.18 4.13 -9.04
CA CYS A 125 12.00 3.43 -8.58
C CYS A 125 10.86 4.43 -8.45
N LEU A 126 9.75 4.14 -9.11
CA LEU A 126 8.54 4.95 -9.06
C LEU A 126 7.49 4.16 -8.28
N LEU A 127 6.88 4.78 -7.28
CA LEU A 127 5.70 4.18 -6.65
C LEU A 127 4.50 4.41 -7.57
N TYR A 128 3.72 3.35 -7.77
CA TYR A 128 2.40 3.47 -8.36
C TYR A 128 1.44 2.58 -7.59
N LEU A 129 0.60 3.21 -6.77
CA LEU A 129 -0.36 2.53 -5.87
C LEU A 129 0.33 1.54 -4.92
N ASP A 130 0.12 0.25 -5.10
CA ASP A 130 0.62 -0.85 -4.27
C ASP A 130 1.86 -1.55 -4.84
N GLY A 131 2.38 -1.06 -5.97
CA GLY A 131 3.57 -1.58 -6.64
C GLY A 131 4.70 -0.56 -6.71
N ILE A 132 5.93 -1.08 -6.76
CA ILE A 132 7.09 -0.28 -7.12
C ILE A 132 7.51 -0.64 -8.54
N LEU A 133 7.45 0.33 -9.43
CA LEU A 133 7.93 0.23 -10.79
C LEU A 133 9.42 0.57 -10.84
N ILE A 134 10.22 -0.28 -11.46
CA ILE A 134 11.62 0.01 -11.78
C ILE A 134 11.67 0.24 -13.28
N HIS A 135 12.56 1.14 -13.72
CA HIS A 135 12.77 1.36 -15.14
C HIS A 135 14.26 1.39 -15.50
N ALA A 136 14.58 0.91 -16.69
CA ALA A 136 15.95 0.90 -17.21
C ALA A 136 16.00 0.96 -18.74
N LYS A 137 17.10 1.51 -19.26
CA LYS A 137 17.37 1.57 -20.72
C LYS A 137 17.93 0.28 -21.30
N THR A 138 18.56 -0.55 -20.47
CA THR A 138 19.18 -1.82 -20.87
C THR A 138 18.96 -2.88 -19.80
N PHE A 139 18.97 -4.14 -20.22
CA PHE A 139 18.83 -5.29 -19.31
C PHE A 139 19.91 -5.32 -18.21
N GLN A 140 21.14 -4.91 -18.52
CA GLN A 140 22.23 -4.92 -17.54
C GLN A 140 22.00 -3.88 -16.43
N ILE A 141 21.58 -2.67 -16.80
CA ILE A 141 21.22 -1.61 -15.86
C ILE A 141 20.06 -2.08 -14.98
N GLU A 142 19.05 -2.73 -15.57
CA GLU A 142 17.93 -3.29 -14.83
C GLU A 142 18.38 -4.32 -13.78
N LEU A 143 19.28 -5.23 -14.16
CA LEU A 143 19.79 -6.24 -13.25
C LEU A 143 20.51 -5.64 -12.05
N ASP A 144 21.25 -4.54 -12.28
CA ASP A 144 21.96 -3.82 -11.24
C ASP A 144 20.99 -3.01 -10.35
N HIS A 145 19.94 -2.43 -10.92
CA HIS A 145 18.86 -1.78 -10.16
C HIS A 145 18.15 -2.76 -9.21
N LEU A 146 17.80 -3.95 -9.71
CA LEU A 146 17.18 -5.00 -8.91
C LEU A 146 18.07 -5.50 -7.77
N ARG A 147 19.40 -5.55 -7.99
CA ARG A 147 20.38 -5.95 -6.96
C ARG A 147 20.50 -4.91 -5.86
N ILE A 148 20.65 -3.64 -6.22
CA ILE A 148 20.72 -2.52 -5.26
C ILE A 148 19.45 -2.53 -4.40
N LYS A 149 18.28 -2.62 -5.03
CA LYS A 149 16.99 -2.57 -4.34
C LYS A 149 16.74 -3.73 -3.40
N LYS A 150 17.12 -4.96 -3.77
CA LYS A 150 17.02 -6.12 -2.85
C LYS A 150 17.89 -5.96 -1.60
N GLY A 151 18.97 -5.19 -1.66
CA GLY A 151 19.79 -4.86 -0.50
C GLY A 151 19.19 -3.76 0.37
N THR A 152 18.43 -2.84 -0.22
CA THR A 152 17.81 -1.68 0.46
C THR A 152 16.48 -2.03 1.15
N ILE A 153 15.67 -2.92 0.58
CA ILE A 153 14.41 -3.37 1.20
C ILE A 153 14.77 -4.29 2.38
N GLY A 154 14.81 -3.69 3.58
CA GLY A 154 15.04 -4.40 4.83
C GLY A 154 13.91 -5.42 5.16
N PRO A 155 14.08 -6.23 6.22
CA PRO A 155 13.16 -7.31 6.57
C PRO A 155 11.72 -6.87 6.90
N GLY A 156 11.47 -5.56 7.04
CA GLY A 156 10.16 -5.00 7.35
C GLY A 156 9.19 -4.94 6.17
N LEU A 157 9.66 -5.06 4.92
CA LEU A 157 8.81 -5.03 3.73
C LEU A 157 8.82 -6.37 2.97
N SER A 158 7.66 -7.00 2.90
CA SER A 158 7.50 -8.27 2.18
C SER A 158 7.15 -8.03 0.71
N LEU A 159 7.95 -8.59 -0.20
CA LEU A 159 7.71 -8.56 -1.65
C LEU A 159 6.93 -9.81 -2.09
N SER A 160 5.92 -9.64 -2.94
CA SER A 160 5.29 -10.75 -3.66
C SER A 160 5.95 -10.93 -5.02
N ARG A 161 5.94 -12.17 -5.54
CA ARG A 161 6.34 -12.43 -6.92
C ARG A 161 5.22 -11.99 -7.85
N SER A 162 5.40 -10.86 -8.51
CA SER A 162 4.66 -10.48 -9.71
C SER A 162 5.17 -11.29 -10.89
N PRO A 163 4.32 -11.63 -11.88
CA PRO A 163 4.86 -11.99 -13.18
C PRO A 163 5.64 -10.79 -13.73
N LEU A 164 6.96 -10.95 -13.91
CA LEU A 164 7.74 -9.97 -14.64
C LEU A 164 7.22 -9.94 -16.08
N TYR A 165 6.56 -8.84 -16.44
CA TYR A 165 6.21 -8.55 -17.83
C TYR A 165 7.44 -7.99 -18.53
N PHE A 166 8.10 -8.84 -19.30
CA PHE A 166 9.05 -8.40 -20.31
C PHE A 166 8.23 -8.15 -21.58
N GLY A 167 8.01 -6.87 -21.91
CA GLY A 167 7.44 -6.47 -23.20
C GLY A 167 8.37 -6.82 -24.36
#